data_AF-A0A662DFZ8-F1
#
_entry.id   AF-A0A662DFZ8-F1
#
_cell.length_a   1.000
_cell.length_b   1.000
_cell.length_c   1.000
_cell.angle_alpha   90.00
_cell.angle_beta   90.00
_cell.angle_gamma   90.00
#
_symmetry.space_group_name_H-M   'P 1'
#
loop_
_entity.id
_entity.type
_entity.pdbx_description
1 polymer ?
#
loop_
_entity_poly.entity_id
_entity_poly.type
_entity_poly.pdbx_seq_one_letter_code
_entity_poly.pdbx_strand_id
1 'polypeptide(L)'
;MEENKNMQERLSRAWNEIMGSSERRRIREVWKKMKDKKGELPKEDEKLAKVLLEHKEYESIWETTPPNPEVKIEGVNPYLHIYLHLAIENQLAEENPRQVSRYVSKRIAEGEDRHKVIHEIAVVFSESLLDSLKYRRPLDRIRYIQKLKELIG
;
A
#
# COMPACT_ATOMS: atom_id res chain seq x y z
N MET A 1 13.04 -4.09 15.97
CA MET A 1 13.65 -3.57 14.72
C MET A 1 13.98 -4.71 13.76
N GLU A 2 14.69 -5.76 14.17
CA GLU A 2 15.07 -6.88 13.28
C GLU A 2 13.88 -7.71 12.75
N GLU A 3 12.87 -7.94 13.60
CA GLU A 3 11.68 -8.73 13.23
C GLU A 3 10.85 -8.04 12.12
N ASN A 4 10.67 -6.71 12.21
CA ASN A 4 9.98 -5.91 11.19
C ASN A 4 10.75 -5.90 9.86
N LYS A 5 12.09 -5.87 9.91
CA LYS A 5 12.93 -5.93 8.71
C LYS A 5 12.82 -7.28 8.01
N ASN A 6 12.85 -8.38 8.77
CA ASN A 6 12.65 -9.74 8.26
C ASN A 6 11.25 -9.91 7.64
N MET A 7 10.22 -9.34 8.28
CA MET A 7 8.86 -9.33 7.75
C MET A 7 8.77 -8.63 6.38
N GLN A 8 9.31 -7.42 6.26
CA GLN A 8 9.29 -6.65 5.00
C GLN A 8 9.96 -7.41 3.86
N GLU A 9 11.10 -8.07 4.12
CA GLU A 9 11.77 -8.87 3.10
C GLU A 9 10.96 -10.06 2.64
N ARG A 10 10.34 -10.79 3.56
CA ARG A 10 9.50 -11.94 3.25
C ARG A 10 8.26 -11.52 2.46
N LEU A 11 7.64 -10.41 2.87
CA LEU A 11 6.47 -9.86 2.19
C LEU A 11 6.84 -9.39 0.78
N SER A 12 7.97 -8.69 0.62
CA SER A 12 8.46 -8.27 -0.70
C SER A 12 8.73 -9.45 -1.63
N ARG A 13 9.30 -10.55 -1.13
CA ARG A 13 9.54 -11.75 -1.96
C ARG A 13 8.22 -12.38 -2.41
N ALA A 14 7.31 -12.62 -1.47
CA ALA A 14 5.99 -13.18 -1.77
C ALA A 14 5.18 -12.28 -2.72
N TRP A 15 5.27 -10.97 -2.54
CA TRP A 15 4.67 -9.98 -3.44
C TRP A 15 5.24 -10.10 -4.85
N ASN A 16 6.56 -10.15 -5.01
CA ASN A 16 7.18 -10.25 -6.34
C ASN A 16 6.83 -11.55 -7.08
N GLU A 17 6.62 -12.65 -6.35
CA GLU A 17 6.16 -13.94 -6.92
C GLU A 17 4.72 -13.88 -7.42
N ILE A 18 3.85 -13.18 -6.69
CA ILE A 18 2.40 -13.13 -6.96
C ILE A 18 2.04 -12.01 -7.93
N MET A 19 2.70 -10.86 -7.78
CA MET A 19 2.40 -9.66 -8.51
C MET A 19 3.30 -9.55 -9.74
N GLY A 20 2.65 -9.67 -10.89
CA GLY A 20 3.31 -9.71 -12.18
C GLY A 20 3.93 -8.38 -12.59
N SER A 21 4.58 -8.40 -13.75
CA SER A 21 5.09 -7.20 -14.40
C SER A 21 4.01 -6.17 -14.74
N SER A 22 2.74 -6.58 -14.78
CA SER A 22 1.60 -5.72 -15.11
C SER A 22 1.40 -4.61 -14.07
N GLU A 23 1.58 -4.89 -12.78
CA GLU A 23 1.25 -3.91 -11.74
C GLU A 23 2.34 -2.87 -11.59
N ARG A 24 3.59 -3.32 -11.74
CA ARG A 24 4.74 -2.41 -11.86
C ARG A 24 4.64 -1.54 -13.12
N ARG A 25 4.13 -2.11 -14.22
CA ARG A 25 3.87 -1.35 -15.45
C ARG A 25 2.76 -0.31 -15.26
N ARG A 26 1.66 -0.68 -14.58
CA ARG A 26 0.57 0.24 -14.25
C ARG A 26 1.07 1.46 -13.48
N ILE A 27 1.89 1.28 -12.44
CA ILE A 27 2.50 2.40 -11.71
C ILE A 27 3.25 3.35 -12.64
N ARG A 28 4.12 2.81 -13.52
CA ARG A 28 4.84 3.65 -14.50
C ARG A 28 3.88 4.37 -15.42
N GLU A 29 2.90 3.69 -15.98
CA GLU A 29 1.97 4.26 -16.95
C GLU A 29 1.17 5.42 -16.34
N VAL A 30 0.68 5.24 -15.11
CA VAL A 30 0.01 6.31 -14.35
C VAL A 30 0.97 7.46 -14.06
N TRP A 31 2.18 7.18 -13.58
CA TRP A 31 3.21 8.20 -13.33
C TRP A 31 3.52 9.03 -14.59
N LYS A 32 3.73 8.35 -15.72
CA LYS A 32 4.02 9.00 -17.01
C LYS A 32 2.87 9.88 -17.47
N LYS A 33 1.62 9.41 -17.39
CA LYS A 33 0.44 10.22 -17.76
C LYS A 33 0.32 11.48 -16.91
N MET A 34 0.57 11.37 -15.59
CA MET A 34 0.60 12.53 -14.70
C MET A 34 1.69 13.54 -15.08
N LYS A 35 2.94 13.07 -15.33
CA LYS A 35 4.09 13.92 -15.68
C LYS A 35 3.90 14.63 -17.03
N ASP A 36 3.41 13.91 -18.02
CA ASP A 36 3.20 14.43 -19.36
C ASP A 36 1.99 15.38 -19.45
N LYS A 37 1.17 15.50 -18.38
CA LYS A 37 -0.15 16.17 -18.37
C LYS A 37 -1.04 15.70 -19.52
N LYS A 38 -0.90 14.44 -19.93
CA LYS A 38 -1.56 13.87 -21.12
C LYS A 38 -2.70 12.96 -20.73
N GLY A 39 -3.91 13.37 -21.13
CA GLY A 39 -5.12 12.57 -21.09
C GLY A 39 -5.74 12.45 -19.71
N GLU A 40 -7.03 12.11 -19.70
CA GLU A 40 -7.74 11.75 -18.48
C GLU A 40 -7.21 10.40 -17.97
N LEU A 41 -6.95 10.31 -16.67
CA LEU A 41 -6.69 9.03 -16.02
C LEU A 41 -8.03 8.27 -15.91
N PRO A 42 -8.05 6.94 -16.14
CA PRO A 42 -9.18 6.12 -15.75
C PRO A 42 -9.52 6.36 -14.28
N LYS A 43 -10.80 6.30 -13.92
CA LYS A 43 -11.24 6.51 -12.54
C LYS A 43 -10.55 5.54 -11.56
N GLU A 44 -10.27 4.31 -11.98
CA GLU A 44 -9.52 3.36 -11.16
C GLU A 44 -8.07 3.78 -10.86
N ASP A 45 -7.49 4.65 -11.68
CA ASP A 45 -6.10 5.12 -11.57
C ASP A 45 -5.97 6.45 -10.82
N GLU A 46 -7.04 7.23 -10.68
CA GLU A 46 -7.01 8.53 -9.98
C GLU A 46 -6.50 8.40 -8.53
N LYS A 47 -6.90 7.33 -7.84
CA LYS A 47 -6.45 7.07 -6.47
C LYS A 47 -4.99 6.62 -6.42
N LEU A 48 -4.57 5.79 -7.38
CA LEU A 48 -3.16 5.42 -7.50
C LEU A 48 -2.30 6.66 -7.78
N ALA A 49 -2.75 7.55 -8.67
CA ALA A 49 -2.10 8.83 -8.95
C ALA A 49 -1.90 9.67 -7.69
N LYS A 50 -2.94 9.82 -6.84
CA LYS A 50 -2.85 10.53 -5.56
C LYS A 50 -1.79 9.91 -4.64
N VAL A 51 -1.84 8.59 -4.45
CA VAL A 51 -0.86 7.87 -3.62
C VAL A 51 0.58 8.05 -4.14
N LEU A 52 0.79 8.01 -5.47
CA LEU A 52 2.10 8.24 -6.05
C LEU A 52 2.64 9.66 -5.80
N LEU A 53 1.77 10.68 -5.81
CA LEU A 53 2.14 12.07 -5.52
C LEU A 53 2.49 12.31 -4.04
N GLU A 54 1.97 11.48 -3.14
CA GLU A 54 2.31 11.51 -1.72
C GLU A 54 3.69 10.88 -1.43
N HIS A 55 4.22 10.06 -2.34
CA HIS A 55 5.50 9.34 -2.18
C HIS A 55 6.58 9.82 -3.15
N LYS A 56 7.04 11.07 -2.97
CA LYS A 56 8.04 11.70 -3.83
C LYS A 56 9.42 11.06 -3.74
N GLU A 57 9.71 10.38 -2.64
CA GLU A 57 10.93 9.61 -2.41
C GLU A 57 11.12 8.47 -3.42
N TYR A 58 10.05 8.04 -4.09
CA TYR A 58 10.08 6.95 -5.07
C TYR A 58 9.96 7.41 -6.53
N GLU A 59 9.90 8.71 -6.83
CA GLU A 59 9.66 9.22 -8.20
C GLU A 59 10.63 8.65 -9.23
N SER A 60 11.93 8.60 -8.90
CA SER A 60 12.97 8.07 -9.78
C SER A 60 12.79 6.57 -10.11
N ILE A 61 12.15 5.83 -9.21
CA ILE A 61 11.87 4.39 -9.38
C ILE A 61 10.80 4.18 -10.45
N TRP A 62 9.81 5.07 -10.53
CA TRP A 62 8.71 4.97 -11.51
C TRP A 62 9.20 5.21 -12.94
N GLU A 63 10.28 5.98 -13.09
CA GLU A 63 10.89 6.31 -14.39
C GLU A 63 11.82 5.21 -14.94
N THR A 64 12.34 4.34 -14.07
CA THR A 64 13.25 3.25 -14.45
C THR A 64 12.56 2.26 -15.38
N THR A 65 13.17 1.86 -16.51
CA THR A 65 12.62 0.91 -17.50
C THR A 65 13.64 -0.18 -17.90
N PRO A 66 13.29 -1.50 -17.85
CA PRO A 66 12.06 -2.09 -17.32
C PRO A 66 11.93 -1.89 -15.80
N PRO A 67 10.75 -2.11 -15.18
CA PRO A 67 10.60 -1.91 -13.74
C PRO A 67 11.47 -2.92 -12.99
N ASN A 68 12.21 -2.49 -11.96
CA ASN A 68 13.09 -3.37 -11.19
C ASN A 68 12.37 -3.89 -9.93
N PRO A 69 11.91 -5.16 -9.89
CA PRO A 69 11.19 -5.69 -8.73
C PRO A 69 12.04 -5.84 -7.45
N GLU A 70 13.36 -5.80 -7.56
CA GLU A 70 14.29 -5.98 -6.44
C GLU A 70 14.71 -4.66 -5.79
N VAL A 71 14.27 -3.53 -6.34
CA VAL A 71 14.63 -2.22 -5.80
C VAL A 71 14.12 -2.06 -4.37
N LYS A 72 14.98 -1.51 -3.52
CA LYS A 72 14.67 -1.18 -2.13
C LYS A 72 15.21 0.20 -1.79
N ILE A 73 14.42 0.99 -1.09
CA ILE A 73 14.83 2.25 -0.47
C ILE A 73 14.71 2.05 1.03
N GLU A 74 15.82 2.18 1.75
CA GLU A 74 15.88 1.93 3.20
C GLU A 74 15.32 0.54 3.62
N GLY A 75 15.44 -0.45 2.74
CA GLY A 75 14.94 -1.80 2.97
C GLY A 75 13.47 -2.04 2.61
N VAL A 76 12.74 -1.01 2.20
CA VAL A 76 11.32 -1.08 1.79
C VAL A 76 11.22 -1.27 0.28
N ASN A 77 10.34 -2.16 -0.19
CA ASN A 77 10.00 -2.30 -1.60
C ASN A 77 8.97 -1.23 -2.01
N PRO A 78 9.33 -0.26 -2.88
CA PRO A 78 8.44 0.84 -3.26
C PRO A 78 7.14 0.38 -3.91
N TYR A 79 7.18 -0.66 -4.76
CA TYR A 79 5.99 -1.14 -5.44
C TYR A 79 4.99 -1.72 -4.43
N LEU A 80 5.46 -2.58 -3.52
CA LEU A 80 4.63 -3.15 -2.47
C LEU A 80 4.06 -2.05 -1.57
N HIS A 81 4.88 -1.06 -1.18
CA HIS A 81 4.47 0.07 -0.36
C HIS A 81 3.28 0.81 -0.97
N ILE A 82 3.39 1.21 -2.25
CA ILE A 82 2.32 1.91 -2.97
C ILE A 82 1.03 1.09 -3.02
N TYR A 83 1.12 -0.22 -3.23
CA TYR A 83 -0.07 -1.06 -3.29
C TYR A 83 -0.71 -1.33 -1.93
N LEU A 84 0.08 -1.41 -0.85
CA LEU A 84 -0.46 -1.47 0.51
C LEU A 84 -1.21 -0.18 0.85
N HIS A 85 -0.62 0.97 0.53
CA HIS A 85 -1.28 2.26 0.71
C HIS A 85 -2.58 2.34 -0.12
N LEU A 86 -2.51 2.05 -1.43
CA LEU A 86 -3.68 2.02 -2.30
C LEU A 86 -4.79 1.09 -1.78
N ALA A 87 -4.43 -0.05 -1.19
CA ALA A 87 -5.40 -0.97 -0.60
C ALA A 87 -6.15 -0.34 0.58
N ILE A 88 -5.47 0.41 1.46
CA ILE A 88 -6.13 1.11 2.58
C ILE A 88 -7.04 2.22 2.06
N GLU A 89 -6.60 2.96 1.04
CA GLU A 89 -7.44 3.97 0.37
C GLU A 89 -8.70 3.37 -0.29
N ASN A 90 -8.62 2.14 -0.79
CA ASN A 90 -9.79 1.39 -1.26
C ASN A 90 -10.71 0.97 -0.12
N GLN A 91 -10.15 0.43 0.97
CA GLN A 91 -10.94 0.07 2.15
C GLN A 91 -11.68 1.27 2.75
N LEU A 92 -11.07 2.47 2.74
CA LEU A 92 -11.72 3.71 3.15
C LEU A 92 -12.87 4.10 2.24
N ALA A 93 -12.65 4.07 0.91
CA ALA A 93 -13.68 4.42 -0.06
C ALA A 93 -14.86 3.43 -0.09
N GLU A 94 -14.59 2.16 0.20
CA GLU A 94 -15.59 1.10 0.29
C GLU A 94 -16.23 0.99 1.68
N GLU A 95 -15.71 1.73 2.67
CA GLU A 95 -16.03 1.59 4.10
C GLU A 95 -15.95 0.14 4.59
N ASN A 96 -14.99 -0.62 4.07
CA ASN A 96 -14.86 -2.06 4.30
C ASN A 96 -13.40 -2.48 4.55
N PRO A 97 -13.04 -2.88 5.78
CA PRO A 97 -13.91 -2.97 6.96
C PRO A 97 -14.17 -1.58 7.58
N ARG A 98 -15.37 -1.36 8.13
CA ARG A 98 -15.76 -0.08 8.77
C ARG A 98 -14.80 0.39 9.86
N GLN A 99 -14.05 -0.53 10.46
CA GLN A 99 -13.03 -0.25 11.47
C GLN A 99 -11.90 0.63 10.91
N VAL A 100 -11.57 0.51 9.62
CA VAL A 100 -10.58 1.39 8.97
C VAL A 100 -11.07 2.84 9.00
N SER A 101 -12.29 3.10 8.52
CA SER A 101 -12.87 4.45 8.55
C SER A 101 -13.01 4.98 9.98
N ARG A 102 -13.44 4.14 10.95
CA ARG A 102 -13.54 4.54 12.36
C ARG A 102 -12.19 4.94 12.95
N TYR A 103 -11.14 4.15 12.70
CA TYR A 103 -9.80 4.47 13.17
C TYR A 103 -9.31 5.78 12.56
N VAL A 104 -9.40 5.94 11.23
CA VAL A 104 -9.00 7.17 10.54
C VAL A 104 -9.74 8.39 11.07
N SER A 105 -11.08 8.33 11.20
CA SER A 105 -11.87 9.44 11.72
C SER A 105 -11.48 9.82 13.15
N LYS A 106 -11.23 8.82 14.02
CA LYS A 106 -10.80 9.06 15.40
C LYS A 106 -9.46 9.81 15.44
N ARG A 107 -8.44 9.29 14.75
CA ARG A 107 -7.09 9.87 14.78
C ARG A 107 -7.04 11.26 14.15
N ILE A 108 -7.77 11.48 13.05
CA ILE A 108 -7.89 12.82 12.46
C ILE A 108 -8.57 13.80 13.43
N ALA A 109 -9.61 13.38 14.15
CA ALA A 109 -10.25 14.22 15.17
C ALA A 109 -9.30 14.56 16.34
N GLU A 110 -8.31 13.71 16.61
CA GLU A 110 -7.23 13.94 17.57
C GLU A 110 -6.09 14.81 17.00
N GLY A 111 -6.19 15.24 15.74
CA GLY A 111 -5.24 16.15 15.09
C GLY A 111 -4.10 15.45 14.34
N GLU A 112 -4.19 14.14 14.12
CA GLU A 112 -3.16 13.40 13.40
C GLU A 112 -3.25 13.53 11.89
N ASP A 113 -2.07 13.46 11.25
CA ASP A 113 -1.93 13.48 9.82
C ASP A 113 -2.50 12.20 9.18
N ARG A 114 -3.41 12.35 8.22
CA ARG A 114 -4.11 11.24 7.56
C ARG A 114 -3.14 10.25 6.90
N HIS A 115 -2.07 10.74 6.29
CA HIS A 115 -1.09 9.88 5.61
C HIS A 115 -0.34 8.99 6.61
N LYS A 116 0.06 9.55 7.76
CA LYS A 116 0.62 8.75 8.88
C LYS A 116 -0.36 7.70 9.39
N VAL A 117 -1.63 8.07 9.60
CA VAL A 117 -2.65 7.12 10.09
C VAL A 117 -2.88 5.98 9.08
N ILE A 118 -2.86 6.26 7.79
CA ILE A 118 -2.94 5.22 6.75
C ILE A 118 -1.75 4.26 6.84
N HIS A 119 -0.53 4.76 7.07
CA HIS A 119 0.64 3.91 7.26
C HIS A 119 0.52 2.99 8.47
N GLU A 120 -0.07 3.43 9.57
CA GLU A 120 -0.32 2.58 10.75
C GLU A 120 -1.26 1.41 10.40
N ILE A 121 -2.34 1.69 9.68
CA ILE A 121 -3.26 0.66 9.18
C ILE A 121 -2.54 -0.27 8.20
N ALA A 122 -1.72 0.27 7.31
CA ALA A 122 -0.97 -0.50 6.33
C ALA A 122 -0.01 -1.49 6.99
N VAL A 123 0.60 -1.13 8.14
CA VAL A 123 1.40 -2.08 8.95
C VAL A 123 0.54 -3.27 9.39
N VAL A 124 -0.62 -3.02 10.00
CA VAL A 124 -1.54 -4.08 10.45
C VAL A 124 -2.06 -4.94 9.28
N PHE A 125 -2.33 -4.31 8.15
CA PHE A 125 -2.76 -5.00 6.94
C PHE A 125 -1.64 -5.87 6.36
N SER A 126 -0.39 -5.37 6.35
CA SER A 126 0.77 -6.08 5.83
C SER A 126 1.05 -7.39 6.57
N GLU A 127 0.86 -7.40 7.89
CA GLU A 127 0.97 -8.61 8.72
C GLU A 127 -0.09 -9.66 8.35
N SER A 128 -1.32 -9.20 8.11
CA SER A 128 -2.43 -10.08 7.69
C SER A 128 -2.22 -10.61 6.27
N LEU A 129 -1.65 -9.77 5.39
CA LEU A 129 -1.32 -10.13 4.01
C LEU A 129 -0.18 -11.16 3.96
N LEU A 130 0.84 -11.04 4.81
CA LEU A 130 1.96 -11.99 4.81
C LEU A 130 1.49 -13.43 5.01
N ASP A 131 0.58 -13.65 5.97
CA ASP A 131 0.02 -14.97 6.24
C ASP A 131 -0.78 -15.50 5.04
N SER A 132 -1.55 -14.62 4.38
CA SER A 132 -2.31 -14.93 3.17
C SER A 132 -1.39 -15.37 2.03
N LEU A 133 -0.37 -14.57 1.71
CA LEU A 133 0.56 -14.85 0.60
C LEU A 133 1.42 -16.08 0.89
N LYS A 134 1.97 -16.21 2.10
CA LYS A 134 2.86 -17.33 2.47
C LYS A 134 2.15 -18.68 2.41
N TYR A 135 0.92 -18.76 2.92
CA TYR A 135 0.17 -20.01 2.99
C TYR A 135 -0.85 -20.17 1.86
N ARG A 136 -0.86 -19.26 0.88
CA ARG A 136 -1.79 -19.22 -0.26
C ARG A 136 -3.24 -19.43 0.17
N ARG A 137 -3.64 -18.76 1.25
CA ARG A 137 -4.98 -18.84 1.84
C ARG A 137 -5.67 -17.49 1.78
N PRO A 138 -7.01 -17.43 1.87
CA PRO A 138 -7.71 -16.16 1.96
C PRO A 138 -7.19 -15.30 3.13
N LEU A 139 -7.26 -13.98 2.97
CA LEU A 139 -6.94 -13.04 4.04
C LEU A 139 -7.82 -13.34 5.27
N ASP A 140 -7.20 -13.49 6.43
CA ASP A 140 -7.91 -13.65 7.70
C ASP A 140 -8.55 -12.32 8.10
N ARG A 141 -9.74 -12.08 7.56
CA ARG A 141 -10.51 -10.85 7.80
C ARG A 141 -10.85 -10.68 9.28
N ILE A 142 -11.13 -11.77 10.00
CA ILE A 142 -11.50 -11.70 11.42
C ILE A 142 -10.32 -11.18 12.21
N ARG A 143 -9.14 -11.75 12.01
CA ARG A 143 -7.90 -11.29 12.67
C ARG A 143 -7.56 -9.86 12.30
N TYR A 144 -7.70 -9.48 11.03
CA TYR A 144 -7.47 -8.09 10.59
C TYR A 144 -8.39 -7.10 11.31
N ILE A 145 -9.69 -7.39 11.36
CA ILE A 145 -10.67 -6.56 12.09
C ILE A 145 -10.36 -6.48 13.58
N GLN A 146 -9.92 -7.59 14.18
CA GLN A 146 -9.59 -7.62 15.60
C GLN A 146 -8.41 -6.69 15.92
N LYS A 147 -7.33 -6.75 15.12
CA LYS A 147 -6.18 -5.83 15.26
C LYS A 147 -6.56 -4.37 15.05
N LEU A 148 -7.45 -4.08 14.09
CA LEU A 148 -7.95 -2.71 13.90
C LEU A 148 -8.73 -2.19 15.12
N LYS A 149 -9.49 -3.05 15.81
CA LYS A 149 -10.18 -2.66 17.05
C LYS A 149 -9.18 -2.36 18.17
N GLU A 150 -8.12 -3.15 18.28
CA GLU A 150 -7.04 -2.92 19.24
C GLU A 150 -6.34 -1.58 19.01
N LEU A 151 -6.17 -1.16 17.75
CA LEU A 151 -5.68 0.18 17.41
C LEU A 151 -6.65 1.30 17.85
N ILE A 152 -7.96 1.07 17.69
CA ILE A 152 -8.97 2.06 18.09
C ILE A 152 -8.96 2.27 19.60
N GLY A 153 -8.77 1.22 20.41
CA GLY A 153 -8.92 1.26 21.87
C GLY A 153 -10.36 1.13 22.32
#